data_AF-A0A439HQL1-F1
#
_entry.id   AF-A0A439HQL1-F1
#
_cell.length_a   1.000
_cell.length_b   1.000
_cell.length_c   1.000
_cell.angle_alpha   90.00
_cell.angle_beta   90.00
_cell.angle_gamma   90.00
#
_symmetry.space_group_name_H-M   'P 1'
#
loop_
_entity.id
_entity.type
_entity.pdbx_description
1 polymer ?
#
loop_
_entity_poly.entity_id
_entity_poly.type
_entity_poly.pdbx_seq_one_letter_code
_entity_poly.pdbx_strand_id
1 'polypeptide(L)' 'HDRRLMREAQVNIAIRWFVGYGLHEALPDHSSLTRIRQRWGEERFQRIFERTVQACIDAKIAKGEVIHVDASL' A
#
# COMPACT_ATOMS: atom_id res chain seq x y z
N HIS A 1 11.01 -6.16 -2.53
CA HIS A 1 9.92 -5.40 -1.91
C HIS A 1 8.52 -5.91 -2.33
N ASP A 2 8.06 -5.63 -3.56
CA ASP A 2 6.68 -5.92 -4.03
C ASP A 2 6.22 -7.38 -3.86
N ARG A 3 7.12 -8.36 -4.07
CA ARG A 3 6.82 -9.78 -3.84
C ARG A 3 6.42 -10.11 -2.40
N ARG A 4 7.03 -9.46 -1.42
CA ARG A 4 6.71 -9.68 0.00
C ARG A 4 5.34 -9.09 0.33
N LEU A 5 5.08 -7.87 -0.11
CA LEU A 5 3.79 -7.20 0.03
C LEU A 5 2.65 -8.04 -0.58
N MET A 6 2.87 -8.61 -1.77
CA MET A 6 1.86 -9.46 -2.42
C MET A 6 1.63 -10.78 -1.67
N ARG A 7 2.66 -11.38 -1.07
CA ARG A 7 2.49 -12.55 -0.19
C ARG A 7 1.73 -12.21 1.09
N GLU A 8 1.99 -11.05 1.68
CA GLU A 8 1.25 -10.58 2.86
C GLU A 8 -0.23 -10.31 2.50
N ALA A 9 -0.49 -9.70 1.36
CA ALA A 9 -1.85 -9.49 0.84
C ALA A 9 -2.60 -10.81 0.60
N GLN A 10 -1.91 -11.90 0.24
CA GLN A 10 -2.56 -13.20 0.05
C GLN A 10 -3.19 -13.76 1.32
N VAL A 11 -2.57 -13.54 2.48
CA VAL A 11 -2.97 -14.13 3.77
C VAL A 11 -3.62 -13.13 4.73
N ASN A 12 -3.41 -11.83 4.53
CA ASN A 12 -3.93 -10.80 5.42
C ASN A 12 -5.29 -10.26 4.93
N ILE A 13 -6.34 -10.56 5.68
CA ILE A 13 -7.71 -10.15 5.36
C ILE A 13 -7.92 -8.63 5.39
N ALA A 14 -7.20 -7.91 6.26
CA ALA A 14 -7.29 -6.46 6.36
C ALA A 14 -6.71 -5.79 5.11
N ILE A 15 -5.59 -6.31 4.59
CA ILE A 15 -5.01 -5.83 3.33
C ILE A 15 -5.98 -6.07 2.17
N ARG A 16 -6.57 -7.27 2.07
CA ARG A 16 -7.56 -7.60 1.02
C ARG A 16 -8.78 -6.68 1.05
N TRP A 17 -9.35 -6.48 2.24
CA TRP A 17 -10.48 -5.58 2.43
C TRP A 17 -10.14 -4.15 2.01
N PHE A 18 -8.96 -3.65 2.40
CA PHE A 18 -8.49 -2.31 2.05
C PHE A 18 -8.34 -2.12 0.54
N VAL A 19 -7.79 -3.12 -0.17
CA VAL A 19 -7.63 -3.03 -1.63
C VAL A 19 -8.88 -3.44 -2.42
N GLY A 20 -9.98 -3.78 -1.73
CA GLY A 20 -11.26 -4.12 -2.35
C GLY A 20 -11.35 -5.53 -2.96
N TYR A 21 -10.48 -6.46 -2.55
CA TYR A 21 -10.49 -7.84 -3.03
C TYR A 21 -11.23 -8.79 -2.08
N GLY A 22 -12.00 -9.71 -2.65
CA GLY A 22 -12.64 -10.78 -1.90
C GLY A 22 -11.63 -11.78 -1.30
N LEU A 23 -12.04 -12.51 -0.26
CA LEU A 23 -11.20 -13.57 0.34
C LEU A 23 -10.87 -14.69 -0.66
N HIS A 24 -11.84 -15.02 -1.52
CA HIS A 24 -11.73 -16.06 -2.55
C HIS A 24 -11.26 -15.52 -3.90
N GLU A 25 -11.06 -14.21 -4.00
CA GLU A 25 -10.62 -13.57 -5.25
C GLU A 25 -9.11 -13.73 -5.41
N ALA A 26 -8.70 -14.08 -6.63
CA ALA A 26 -7.29 -14.18 -6.97
C ALA A 26 -6.68 -12.78 -7.04
N LEU A 27 -5.66 -12.53 -6.22
CA LEU A 27 -4.86 -11.32 -6.35
C LEU A 27 -4.03 -11.40 -7.64
N PRO A 28 -3.80 -10.26 -8.32
CA PRO A 28 -2.92 -10.22 -9.48
C PRO A 28 -1.51 -10.67 -9.10
N ASP A 29 -0.75 -11.18 -10.06
CA ASP A 29 0.65 -11.54 -9.80
C ASP A 29 1.49 -10.30 -9.46
N HIS A 30 2.52 -10.50 -8.64
CA HIS A 30 3.44 -9.44 -8.19
C HIS A 30 4.07 -8.63 -9.32
N SER A 31 4.28 -9.23 -10.49
CA SER A 31 4.76 -8.54 -11.68
C SER A 31 3.85 -7.39 -12.14
N SER A 32 2.53 -7.48 -11.86
CA SER A 32 1.56 -6.43 -12.15
C SER A 32 1.81 -5.19 -11.30
N LEU A 33 2.05 -5.38 -9.99
CA LEU A 33 2.33 -4.28 -9.07
C LEU A 33 3.63 -3.57 -9.44
N THR A 34 4.68 -4.33 -9.73
CA THR A 34 5.97 -3.78 -10.17
C THR A 34 5.83 -2.96 -11.46
N ARG A 35 5.08 -3.46 -12.46
CA ARG A 35 4.81 -2.73 -13.72
C ARG A 35 4.01 -1.45 -13.51
N ILE A 36 3.01 -1.47 -12.63
CA ILE A 36 2.21 -0.28 -12.31
C ILE A 36 3.11 0.78 -11.67
N ARG A 37 3.94 0.39 -10.68
CA ARG A 37 4.86 1.29 -9.99
C ARG A 37 5.86 1.94 -10.96
N GLN A 38 6.43 1.14 -11.88
CA GLN A 38 7.30 1.65 -12.93
C GLN A 38 6.58 2.63 -13.89
N ARG A 39 5.34 2.32 -14.29
CA ARG A 39 4.57 3.17 -15.20
C ARG A 39 4.16 4.50 -14.57
N TRP A 40 3.83 4.49 -13.28
CA TRP A 40 3.34 5.67 -12.57
C TRP A 40 4.48 6.57 -12.09
N GLY A 41 5.66 6.01 -11.89
CA GLY A 41 6.81 6.73 -11.38
C GLY A 41 6.71 6.97 -9.87
N GLU A 42 7.87 7.21 -9.26
CA GLU A 42 8.01 7.41 -7.82
C GLU A 42 7.23 8.63 -7.32
N GLU A 43 7.31 9.75 -8.04
CA GLU A 43 6.65 11.00 -7.66
C GLU A 43 5.14 10.85 -7.50
N ARG A 44 4.48 10.11 -8.40
CA ARG A 44 3.04 9.86 -8.31
C ARG A 44 2.70 9.01 -7.09
N PHE A 45 3.53 8.00 -6.80
CA PHE A 45 3.33 7.15 -5.64
C PHE A 45 3.50 7.95 -4.34
N GLN A 46 4.53 8.79 -4.27
CA GLN A 46 4.76 9.69 -3.14
C GLN A 46 3.57 10.62 -2.90
N ARG A 47 3.06 11.30 -3.94
CA ARG A 47 1.89 12.19 -3.81
C ARG A 47 0.64 11.46 -3.31
N ILE A 48 0.42 10.20 -3.74
CA ILE A 48 -0.71 9.39 -3.26
C ILE A 48 -0.51 9.03 -1.79
N PHE A 49 0.71 8.62 -1.42
CA PHE A 49 1.06 8.30 -0.05
C PHE A 49 0.85 9.50 0.89
N GLU A 50 1.39 10.67 0.54
CA GLU A 50 1.24 11.91 1.30
C GLU A 50 -0.24 12.28 1.50
N ARG A 51 -1.05 12.20 0.44
CA ARG A 51 -2.50 12.46 0.53
C ARG A 51 -3.21 11.46 1.44
N THR A 52 -2.82 10.19 1.39
CA THR A 52 -3.41 9.15 2.23
C THR A 52 -3.08 9.39 3.71
N VAL A 53 -1.81 9.71 4.00
CA VAL A 53 -1.37 10.05 5.37
C VAL A 53 -2.10 11.30 5.87
N GLN A 54 -2.20 12.34 5.05
CA GLN A 54 -2.92 13.57 5.42
C GLN A 54 -4.39 13.28 5.74
N ALA A 55 -5.07 12.47 4.92
CA ALA A 55 -6.46 12.08 5.19
C ALA A 55 -6.62 11.33 6.53
N CYS A 56 -5.66 10.47 6.88
CA CYS A 56 -5.66 9.79 8.18
C CYS A 56 -5.44 10.75 9.36
N ILE A 57 -4.59 11.77 9.18
CA ILE A 57 -4.38 12.82 10.19
C ILE A 57 -5.64 13.65 10.37
N ASP A 58 -6.27 14.07 9.27
CA ASP A 58 -7.49 14.88 9.29
C ASP A 58 -8.66 14.12 9.94
N ALA A 59 -8.74 12.81 9.70
CA ALA A 59 -9.68 11.91 10.35
C ALA A 59 -9.35 11.60 11.83
N LYS A 60 -8.26 12.15 12.38
CA LYS A 60 -7.76 11.94 13.76
C LYS A 60 -7.48 10.47 14.12
N ILE A 61 -7.29 9.62 13.11
CA ILE A 61 -6.93 8.20 13.28
C ILE A 61 -5.41 7.97 13.25
N ALA A 62 -4.64 8.98 12.86
CA ALA A 62 -3.18 9.01 12.95
C ALA A 62 -2.70 10.32 13.58
N LYS A 63 -1.68 10.26 14.43
CA LYS A 63 -0.95 11.43 14.95
C LYS A 63 0.38 11.55 14.22
N GLY A 64 0.72 12.73 13.72
CA GLY A 64 2.02 13.03 13.10
C GLY A 64 3.22 13.01 14.06
N GLU A 65 3.06 12.49 15.28
CA GLU A 65 4.09 12.50 16.33
C GLU A 65 5.06 11.32 16.22
N VAL A 66 4.73 10.23 15.49
CA VAL A 66 5.64 9.09 15.30
C VAL A 66 5.66 8.67 13.83
N ILE A 67 6.67 9.17 13.12
CA ILE A 67 6.98 8.76 11.75
C ILE A 67 7.82 7.48 11.84
N HIS A 68 7.17 6.31 11.82
CA HIS A 68 7.86 5.05 11.54
C HIS A 68 7.97 4.88 10.02
N VAL A 69 9.03 5.44 9.45
CA VAL A 69 9.44 5.12 8.07
C VAL A 69 10.32 3.87 8.17
N ASP A 70 9.72 2.70 7.94
CA ASP A 70 10.51 1.49 7.63
C ASP A 70 10.95 1.58 6.16
N ALA A 71 12.02 2.35 5.94
CA ALA A 71 12.77 2.32 4.68
C ALA A 71 13.67 1.08 4.69
N SER A 72 13.08 -0.08 4.40
CA SER A 72 13.86 -1.28 4.11
C SER A 72 14.41 -1.19 2.66
N LEU A 73 15.73 -0.92 2.57
CA LEU A 73 16.59 -0.96 1.36
C LEU A 73 16.46 -2.27 0.56
#